data_AF-A0A1N6I6A9-F1
#
_entry.id   AF-A0A1N6I6A9-F1
#
_cell.length_a   1.000
_cell.length_b   1.000
_cell.length_c   1.000
_cell.angle_alpha   90.00
_cell.angle_beta   90.00
_cell.angle_gamma   90.00
#
_symmetry.space_group_name_H-M   'P 1'
#
loop_
_entity.id
_entity.type
_entity.pdbx_description
1 polymer ?
#
loop_
_entity_poly.entity_id
_entity_poly.type
_entity_poly.pdbx_seq_one_letter_code
_entity_poly.pdbx_strand_id
1 'polypeptide(L)'
;MIREYVEVINEVAATLEPGTEDVTDREEKFEALIDRFEATEDPIRHGMATVMLSFLAGLFVGEAEYEAIRDNLDLERWFRLLKGHERRIHGHRHAGIRLVLEGPTLVHALDAHAAHPDPFSSDDLLPYRDAREPRCQTEAWNRRTIMRKARSQKQRPLLLAELERYYQEIP
;
A
#
# COMPACT_ATOMS: atom_id res chain seq x y z
N MET A 1 28.87 3.33 -21.09
CA MET A 1 28.50 2.78 -19.77
C MET A 1 27.13 3.25 -19.31
N ILE A 2 26.93 4.37 -18.61
CA ILE A 2 25.57 4.71 -18.10
C ILE A 2 24.57 5.04 -19.22
N ARG A 3 24.99 5.77 -20.25
CA ARG A 3 24.12 6.15 -21.38
C ARG A 3 23.53 4.95 -22.14
N GLU A 4 24.30 3.89 -22.32
CA GLU A 4 23.86 2.67 -23.00
C GLU A 4 22.77 1.96 -22.19
N TYR A 5 22.88 1.91 -20.86
CA TYR A 5 21.82 1.36 -20.02
C TYR A 5 20.57 2.23 -19.98
N VAL A 6 20.70 3.55 -20.10
CA VAL A 6 19.54 4.45 -20.24
C VAL A 6 18.80 4.17 -21.55
N GLU A 7 19.51 3.94 -22.65
CA GLU A 7 18.90 3.55 -23.93
C GLU A 7 18.15 2.22 -23.81
N VAL A 8 18.75 1.23 -23.15
CA VAL A 8 18.12 -0.06 -22.86
C VAL A 8 16.85 0.09 -21.99
N ILE A 9 16.90 0.93 -20.95
CA ILE A 9 15.74 1.21 -20.10
C ILE A 9 14.63 1.89 -20.90
N ASN A 10 14.96 2.80 -21.81
CA ASN A 10 13.98 3.46 -22.67
C ASN A 10 13.32 2.46 -23.64
N GLU A 11 14.08 1.48 -24.16
CA GLU A 11 13.54 0.41 -25.01
C GLU A 11 12.53 -0.45 -24.23
N VAL A 12 12.84 -0.81 -22.98
CA VAL A 12 11.90 -1.49 -22.09
C VAL A 12 10.67 -0.61 -21.84
N ALA A 13 10.86 0.67 -21.46
CA ALA A 13 9.76 1.59 -21.16
C ALA A 13 8.79 1.76 -22.34
N ALA A 14 9.29 1.76 -23.58
CA ALA A 14 8.45 1.89 -24.78
C ALA A 14 7.44 0.73 -24.93
N THR A 15 7.76 -0.47 -24.44
CA THR A 15 6.80 -1.60 -24.45
C THR A 15 5.70 -1.47 -23.38
N LEU A 16 5.94 -0.65 -22.34
CA LEU A 16 5.04 -0.47 -21.21
C LEU A 16 4.08 0.69 -21.40
N GLU A 17 4.40 1.62 -22.31
CA GLU A 17 3.56 2.79 -22.57
C GLU A 17 2.26 2.35 -23.26
N PRO A 18 1.09 2.53 -22.61
CA PRO A 18 -0.20 2.21 -23.22
C PRO A 18 -0.47 3.18 -24.39
N GLY A 19 -0.88 2.67 -25.55
CA GLY A 19 -0.95 3.47 -26.77
C GLY A 19 -1.52 2.75 -27.99
N THR A 20 -1.00 3.07 -29.18
CA THR A 20 -1.53 2.65 -30.49
C THR A 20 -1.30 1.19 -30.88
N GLU A 21 -0.43 0.48 -30.16
CA GLU A 21 -0.13 -0.92 -30.42
C GLU A 21 -0.96 -1.84 -29.53
N ASP A 22 -1.33 -3.00 -30.08
CA ASP A 22 -2.07 -4.02 -29.37
C ASP A 22 -1.31 -4.52 -28.13
N VAL A 23 -2.03 -4.94 -27.10
CA VAL A 23 -1.42 -5.42 -25.85
C VAL A 23 -0.57 -6.67 -26.07
N THR A 24 -0.99 -7.56 -26.98
CA THR A 24 -0.25 -8.77 -27.33
C THR A 24 1.05 -8.42 -28.07
N ASP A 25 1.02 -7.45 -28.99
CA ASP A 25 2.22 -7.01 -29.71
C ASP A 25 3.26 -6.41 -28.75
N ARG A 26 2.82 -5.69 -27.72
CA ARG A 26 3.70 -5.11 -26.69
C ARG A 26 4.25 -6.19 -25.76
N GLU A 27 3.46 -7.19 -25.40
CA GLU A 27 3.88 -8.35 -24.61
C GLU A 27 4.97 -9.14 -25.34
N GLU A 28 4.76 -9.48 -26.62
CA GLU A 28 5.76 -10.19 -27.44
C GLU A 28 7.08 -9.42 -27.54
N LYS A 29 7.04 -8.10 -27.72
CA LYS A 29 8.25 -7.26 -27.74
C LYS A 29 8.97 -7.24 -26.38
N PHE A 30 8.21 -7.25 -25.28
CA PHE A 30 8.76 -7.29 -23.93
C PHE A 30 9.42 -8.65 -23.62
N GLU A 31 8.81 -9.76 -24.05
CA GLU A 31 9.40 -11.10 -23.97
C GLU A 31 10.68 -11.20 -24.81
N ALA A 32 10.69 -10.68 -26.03
CA ALA A 32 11.88 -10.67 -26.89
C ALA A 32 13.04 -9.84 -26.29
N LEU A 33 12.75 -8.83 -25.47
CA LEU A 33 13.75 -8.09 -24.71
C LEU A 33 14.34 -8.94 -23.57
N ILE A 34 13.50 -9.68 -22.86
CA ILE A 34 13.93 -10.63 -21.81
C ILE A 34 14.91 -11.63 -22.41
N ASP A 35 14.52 -12.33 -23.48
CA ASP A 35 15.36 -13.34 -24.15
C ASP A 35 16.72 -12.76 -24.57
N ARG A 36 16.71 -11.55 -25.14
CA ARG A 36 17.92 -10.85 -25.57
C ARG A 36 18.85 -10.48 -24.41
N PHE A 37 18.28 -10.09 -23.27
CA PHE A 37 19.06 -9.76 -22.08
C PHE A 37 19.62 -11.00 -21.40
N GLU A 38 18.87 -12.09 -21.34
CA GLU A 38 19.35 -13.39 -20.86
C GLU A 38 20.43 -13.99 -21.76
N ALA A 39 20.39 -13.73 -23.07
CA ALA A 39 21.42 -14.19 -24.00
C ALA A 39 22.76 -13.43 -23.88
N THR A 40 22.81 -12.34 -23.10
CA THR A 40 24.02 -11.52 -22.94
C THR A 40 24.80 -11.90 -21.68
N GLU A 41 26.14 -11.98 -21.73
CA GLU A 41 27.00 -12.20 -20.55
C GLU A 41 27.08 -11.01 -19.58
N ASP A 42 26.32 -9.94 -19.83
CA ASP A 42 26.30 -8.72 -19.03
C ASP A 42 25.43 -8.92 -17.77
N PRO A 43 26.02 -8.89 -16.56
CA PRO A 43 25.28 -9.13 -15.32
C PRO A 43 24.20 -8.08 -15.06
N ILE A 44 24.32 -6.85 -15.60
CA ILE A 44 23.30 -5.81 -15.45
C ILE A 44 22.08 -6.15 -16.29
N ARG A 45 22.27 -6.58 -17.55
CA ARG A 45 21.18 -7.00 -18.43
C ARG A 45 20.49 -8.26 -17.92
N HIS A 46 21.25 -9.23 -17.41
CA HIS A 46 20.67 -10.39 -16.72
C HIS A 46 19.81 -10.00 -15.51
N GLY A 47 20.28 -9.04 -14.71
CA GLY A 47 19.51 -8.48 -13.61
C GLY A 47 18.22 -7.81 -14.09
N MET A 48 18.27 -7.05 -15.19
CA MET A 48 17.09 -6.45 -15.82
C MET A 48 16.09 -7.51 -16.30
N ALA A 49 16.55 -8.56 -16.98
CA ALA A 49 15.72 -9.68 -17.41
C ALA A 49 14.98 -10.34 -16.24
N THR A 50 15.69 -10.59 -15.13
CA THR A 50 15.10 -11.16 -13.91
C THR A 50 13.98 -10.29 -13.36
N VAL A 51 14.18 -8.97 -13.33
CA VAL A 51 13.16 -8.02 -12.87
C VAL A 51 11.97 -7.99 -13.83
N MET A 52 12.22 -7.94 -15.13
CA MET A 52 11.17 -7.95 -16.17
C MET A 52 10.30 -9.20 -16.09
N LEU A 53 10.92 -10.39 -16.00
CA LEU A 53 10.23 -11.67 -15.81
C LEU A 53 9.32 -11.67 -14.58
N SER A 54 9.76 -11.04 -13.48
CA SER A 54 8.97 -11.01 -12.24
C SER A 54 7.64 -10.24 -12.37
N PHE A 55 7.54 -9.32 -13.33
CA PHE A 55 6.34 -8.52 -13.59
C PHE A 55 5.49 -9.03 -14.76
N LEU A 56 6.07 -9.81 -15.68
CA LEU A 56 5.44 -10.26 -16.94
C LEU A 56 3.99 -10.76 -16.75
N ALA A 57 3.79 -11.69 -15.82
CA ALA A 57 2.50 -12.36 -15.60
C ALA A 57 1.33 -11.43 -15.19
N GLY A 58 1.61 -10.19 -14.79
CA GLY A 58 0.57 -9.21 -14.40
C GLY A 58 0.62 -7.91 -15.18
N LEU A 59 1.60 -7.71 -16.05
CA LEU A 59 1.88 -6.41 -16.67
C LEU A 59 1.01 -6.14 -17.90
N PHE A 60 0.67 -7.19 -18.65
CA PHE A 60 -0.12 -7.12 -19.88
C PHE A 60 -1.57 -7.64 -19.70
N VAL A 61 -2.02 -7.79 -18.44
CA VAL A 61 -3.35 -8.32 -18.12
C VAL A 61 -4.39 -7.19 -18.02
N GLY A 62 -5.36 -7.21 -18.92
CA GLY A 62 -6.57 -6.38 -18.87
C GLY A 62 -6.47 -5.09 -19.68
N GLU A 63 -7.27 -4.98 -20.74
CA GLU A 63 -7.43 -3.75 -21.56
C GLU A 63 -8.31 -2.68 -20.89
N ALA A 64 -8.30 -2.59 -19.56
CA ALA A 64 -9.01 -1.50 -18.91
C ALA A 64 -8.19 -0.22 -19.11
N GLU A 65 -8.82 0.84 -19.64
CA GLU A 65 -8.25 2.17 -19.56
C GLU A 65 -7.83 2.41 -18.11
N TYR A 66 -6.55 2.74 -17.91
CA TYR A 66 -6.07 3.15 -16.60
C TYR A 66 -6.86 4.39 -16.20
N GLU A 67 -7.86 4.22 -15.32
CA GLU A 67 -8.53 5.35 -14.71
C GLU A 67 -7.45 6.14 -13.97
N ALA A 68 -7.09 7.29 -14.55
CA ALA A 68 -6.09 8.16 -13.96
C ALA A 68 -6.48 8.43 -12.52
N ILE A 69 -5.55 8.23 -11.59
CA ILE A 69 -5.78 8.51 -10.18
C ILE A 69 -6.09 10.01 -10.05
N ARG A 70 -7.37 10.31 -9.79
CA ARG A 70 -7.89 11.68 -9.91
C ARG A 70 -7.58 12.54 -8.69
N ASP A 71 -7.49 11.91 -7.53
CA ASP A 71 -7.22 12.57 -6.26
C ASP A 71 -6.54 11.63 -5.26
N ASN A 72 -6.20 12.17 -4.09
CA ASN A 72 -5.53 11.41 -3.02
C ASN A 72 -6.42 10.29 -2.44
N LEU A 73 -7.75 10.41 -2.54
CA LEU A 73 -8.69 9.39 -2.09
C LEU A 73 -8.72 8.21 -3.06
N ASP A 74 -8.67 8.46 -4.37
CA ASP A 74 -8.49 7.45 -5.41
C ASP A 74 -7.13 6.78 -5.31
N LEU A 75 -6.07 7.53 -4.98
CA LEU A 75 -4.74 6.96 -4.70
C LEU A 75 -4.79 6.02 -3.49
N GLU A 76 -5.45 6.44 -2.41
CA GLU A 76 -5.62 5.62 -1.21
C GLU A 76 -6.47 4.38 -1.49
N ARG A 77 -7.53 4.49 -2.30
CA ARG A 77 -8.35 3.37 -2.78
C ARG A 77 -7.53 2.41 -3.62
N TRP A 78 -6.69 2.91 -4.51
CA TRP A 78 -5.80 2.13 -5.37
C TRP A 78 -4.79 1.30 -4.56
N PHE A 79 -4.09 1.93 -3.60
CA PHE A 79 -3.22 1.21 -2.66
C PHE A 79 -3.99 0.23 -1.76
N ARG A 80 -5.23 0.56 -1.38
CA ARG A 80 -6.11 -0.35 -0.62
C ARG A 80 -6.56 -1.56 -1.43
N LEU A 81 -6.73 -1.44 -2.74
CA LEU A 81 -7.19 -2.52 -3.62
C LEU A 81 -6.10 -3.56 -3.86
N LEU A 82 -4.85 -3.16 -4.07
CA LEU A 82 -3.71 -4.09 -4.13
C LEU A 82 -3.57 -4.89 -2.82
N LYS A 83 -3.69 -4.20 -1.67
CA LYS A 83 -3.77 -4.84 -0.34
C LYS A 83 -5.07 -5.63 -0.12
N GLY A 84 -6.10 -5.36 -0.91
CA GLY A 84 -7.40 -6.02 -0.92
C GLY A 84 -7.37 -7.33 -1.72
N HIS A 85 -6.57 -7.40 -2.78
CA HIS A 85 -6.38 -8.59 -3.60
C HIS A 85 -5.67 -9.70 -2.80
N GLU A 86 -4.57 -9.38 -2.09
CA GLU A 86 -3.94 -10.29 -1.12
C GLU A 86 -4.92 -10.77 -0.03
N ARG A 87 -5.81 -9.89 0.46
CA ARG A 87 -6.84 -10.23 1.46
C ARG A 87 -7.97 -11.10 0.91
N ARG A 88 -8.22 -11.07 -0.40
CA ARG A 88 -9.26 -11.85 -1.08
C ARG A 88 -8.78 -13.28 -1.37
N ILE A 89 -7.47 -13.46 -1.54
CA ILE A 89 -6.82 -14.76 -1.72
C ILE A 89 -6.61 -15.47 -0.37
N HIS A 90 -6.40 -14.74 0.74
CA HIS A 90 -6.20 -15.30 2.09
C HIS A 90 -7.29 -14.90 3.08
N GLY A 91 -8.51 -15.41 2.85
CA GLY A 91 -9.74 -15.04 3.53
C GLY A 91 -9.70 -14.86 5.06
N HIS A 92 -10.60 -13.98 5.50
CA HIS A 92 -11.33 -14.06 6.78
C HIS A 92 -10.78 -13.50 8.11
N ARG A 93 -9.78 -12.59 8.19
CA ARG A 93 -9.45 -11.99 9.54
C ARG A 93 -9.11 -10.50 9.68
N HIS A 94 -9.18 -9.68 8.63
CA HIS A 94 -8.57 -8.33 8.69
C HIS A 94 -9.48 -7.11 8.44
N ALA A 95 -10.79 -7.27 8.24
CA ALA A 95 -11.71 -6.14 8.07
C ALA A 95 -12.20 -5.52 9.41
N GLY A 96 -12.55 -6.35 10.41
CA GLY A 96 -13.14 -5.85 11.66
C GLY A 96 -12.21 -4.99 12.53
N ILE A 97 -10.90 -5.30 12.54
CA ILE A 97 -9.92 -4.56 13.35
C ILE A 97 -9.73 -3.12 12.85
N ARG A 98 -9.71 -2.87 11.54
CA ARG A 98 -9.53 -1.51 11.01
C ARG A 98 -10.78 -0.66 11.22
N LEU A 99 -11.97 -1.18 10.94
CA LEU A 99 -13.22 -0.46 11.18
C LEU A 99 -13.43 -0.10 12.66
N VAL A 100 -13.12 -1.02 13.58
CA VAL A 100 -13.34 -0.79 15.02
C VAL A 100 -12.28 0.11 15.65
N LEU A 101 -11.03 0.08 15.15
CA LEU A 101 -9.91 0.80 15.76
C LEU A 101 -9.55 2.08 15.04
N GLU A 102 -9.57 2.04 13.72
CA GLU A 102 -9.21 3.15 12.86
C GLU A 102 -10.46 3.84 12.32
N GLY A 103 -11.64 3.22 12.31
CA GLY A 103 -12.89 3.85 11.85
C GLY A 103 -13.18 5.22 12.48
N PRO A 104 -13.00 5.43 13.80
CA PRO A 104 -13.18 6.75 14.42
C PRO A 104 -12.20 7.84 13.93
N THR A 105 -11.03 7.48 13.41
CA THR A 105 -10.10 8.41 12.75
C THR A 105 -10.32 8.48 11.24
N LEU A 106 -10.64 7.35 10.63
CA LEU A 106 -10.81 7.18 9.19
C LEU A 106 -12.10 7.79 8.67
N VAL A 107 -13.21 7.72 9.40
CA VAL A 107 -14.49 8.31 8.97
C VAL A 107 -14.35 9.82 8.84
N HIS A 108 -13.70 10.49 9.80
CA HIS A 108 -13.45 11.93 9.72
C HIS A 108 -12.46 12.31 8.61
N ALA A 109 -11.44 11.49 8.35
CA ALA A 109 -10.54 11.72 7.22
C ALA A 109 -11.23 11.51 5.86
N LEU A 110 -12.08 10.48 5.74
CA LEU A 110 -12.86 10.19 4.54
C LEU A 110 -13.92 11.28 4.27
N ASP A 111 -14.56 11.80 5.32
CA ASP A 111 -15.49 12.94 5.21
C ASP A 111 -14.76 14.24 4.82
N ALA A 112 -13.54 14.45 5.32
CA ALA A 112 -12.73 15.61 4.95
C ALA A 112 -12.37 15.60 3.46
N HIS A 113 -12.07 14.43 2.88
CA HIS A 113 -11.85 14.30 1.44
C HIS A 113 -13.12 14.45 0.60
N ALA A 114 -14.30 14.10 1.15
CA ALA A 114 -15.57 14.36 0.46
C ALA A 114 -15.89 15.87 0.37
N ALA A 115 -15.43 16.65 1.35
CA ALA A 115 -15.58 18.11 1.37
C ALA A 115 -14.39 18.88 0.77
N HIS A 116 -13.27 18.20 0.50
CA HIS A 116 -12.04 18.76 -0.04
C HIS A 116 -11.46 17.85 -1.14
N PRO A 117 -11.96 17.98 -2.38
CA PRO A 117 -11.61 17.07 -3.49
C PRO A 117 -10.17 17.25 -3.98
N ASP A 118 -9.59 18.44 -3.78
CA ASP A 118 -8.19 18.71 -4.13
C ASP A 118 -7.23 18.20 -3.05
N PRO A 119 -5.96 17.92 -3.38
CA PRO A 119 -4.95 17.58 -2.38
C PRO A 119 -4.85 18.65 -1.29
N PHE A 120 -4.82 18.23 -0.02
CA PHE A 120 -4.53 19.13 1.09
C PHE A 120 -3.16 19.78 0.91
N SER A 121 -3.16 21.11 0.92
CA SER A 121 -1.95 21.93 0.93
C SER A 121 -1.39 22.06 2.36
N SER A 122 -0.18 22.60 2.49
CA SER A 122 0.36 22.97 3.79
C SER A 122 -0.54 23.95 4.54
N ASP A 123 -1.19 24.87 3.81
CA ASP A 123 -2.02 25.92 4.40
C ASP A 123 -3.30 25.35 5.00
N ASP A 124 -3.82 24.26 4.43
CA ASP A 124 -5.00 23.56 4.94
C ASP A 124 -4.71 22.80 6.25
N LEU A 125 -3.46 22.38 6.45
CA LEU A 125 -3.03 21.58 7.60
C LEU A 125 -2.43 22.42 8.74
N LEU A 126 -1.90 23.60 8.42
CA LEU A 126 -1.31 24.52 9.40
C LEU A 126 -2.21 24.84 10.61
N PRO A 127 -3.54 25.06 10.44
CA PRO A 127 -4.45 25.31 11.56
C PRO A 127 -4.53 24.16 12.57
N TYR A 128 -4.21 22.94 12.16
CA TYR A 128 -4.31 21.73 12.96
C TYR A 128 -2.98 21.29 13.57
N ARG A 129 -1.90 22.07 13.39
CA ARG A 129 -0.56 21.73 13.90
C ARG A 129 -0.55 21.37 15.38
N ASP A 130 -1.35 22.10 16.17
CA ASP A 130 -1.42 21.95 17.62
C ASP A 130 -2.73 21.26 18.05
N ALA A 131 -3.50 20.70 17.11
CA ALA A 131 -4.73 19.97 17.39
C ALA A 131 -4.42 18.67 18.15
N ARG A 132 -5.20 18.42 19.20
CA ARG A 132 -5.06 17.20 20.00
C ARG A 132 -6.02 16.13 19.50
N GLU A 133 -5.53 14.89 19.51
CA GLU A 133 -6.36 13.73 19.22
C GLU A 133 -7.58 13.70 20.18
N PRO A 134 -8.80 13.51 19.66
CA PRO A 134 -9.98 13.34 20.50
C PRO A 134 -9.80 12.17 21.49
N ARG A 135 -10.23 12.38 22.74
CA ARG A 135 -10.10 11.40 23.83
C ARG A 135 -10.65 10.01 23.45
N CYS A 136 -11.74 9.95 22.70
CA CYS A 136 -12.33 8.68 22.26
C CYS A 136 -11.38 7.85 21.39
N GLN A 137 -10.55 8.50 20.56
CA GLN A 137 -9.57 7.83 19.71
C GLN A 137 -8.40 7.30 20.54
N THR A 138 -7.83 8.15 21.42
CA THR A 138 -6.76 7.74 22.34
C THR A 138 -7.22 6.57 23.24
N GLU A 139 -8.45 6.60 23.73
CA GLU A 139 -9.00 5.49 24.52
C GLU A 139 -9.21 4.21 23.70
N ALA A 140 -9.60 4.32 22.42
CA ALA A 140 -9.71 3.15 21.53
C ALA A 140 -8.33 2.50 21.29
N TRP A 141 -7.28 3.30 21.09
CA TRP A 141 -5.89 2.84 21.02
C TRP A 141 -5.43 2.13 22.30
N ASN A 142 -5.78 2.69 23.47
CA ASN A 142 -5.44 2.10 24.75
C ASN A 142 -6.13 0.73 24.94
N ARG A 143 -7.43 0.64 24.64
CA ARG A 143 -8.19 -0.63 24.68
C ARG A 143 -7.58 -1.69 23.76
N ARG A 144 -7.17 -1.31 22.54
CA ARG A 144 -6.46 -2.21 21.61
C ARG A 144 -5.18 -2.76 22.21
N THR A 145 -4.36 -1.89 22.80
CA THR A 145 -3.06 -2.26 23.37
C THR A 145 -3.24 -3.29 24.47
N ILE A 146 -4.23 -3.07 25.35
CA ILE A 146 -4.61 -4.01 26.42
C ILE A 146 -5.10 -5.34 25.83
N MET A 147 -6.03 -5.31 24.87
CA MET A 147 -6.56 -6.53 24.23
C MET A 147 -5.46 -7.35 23.52
N ARG A 148 -4.48 -6.69 22.89
CA ARG A 148 -3.33 -7.35 22.25
C ARG A 148 -2.44 -8.02 23.28
N LYS A 149 -2.12 -7.34 24.38
CA LYS A 149 -1.37 -7.93 25.51
C LYS A 149 -2.12 -9.14 26.07
N ALA A 150 -3.44 -9.03 26.26
CA ALA A 150 -4.29 -10.09 26.81
C ALA A 150 -4.36 -11.35 25.92
N ARG A 151 -4.31 -11.19 24.59
CA ARG A 151 -4.31 -12.33 23.64
C ARG A 151 -2.98 -13.07 23.58
N SER A 152 -1.88 -12.42 23.94
CA SER A 152 -0.55 -13.02 23.88
C SER A 152 -0.28 -13.89 25.11
N GLN A 153 0.05 -15.16 24.91
CA GLN A 153 0.39 -16.08 26.00
C GLN A 153 1.60 -15.59 26.83
N LYS A 154 2.55 -14.90 26.20
CA LYS A 154 3.75 -14.34 26.87
C LYS A 154 3.44 -13.05 27.64
N GLN A 155 2.61 -12.17 27.10
CA GLN A 155 2.36 -10.84 27.69
C GLN A 155 1.19 -10.84 28.67
N ARG A 156 0.28 -11.82 28.57
CA ARG A 156 -0.90 -11.91 29.43
C ARG A 156 -0.56 -11.99 30.93
N PRO A 157 0.43 -12.79 31.39
CA PRO A 157 0.78 -12.81 32.81
C PRO A 157 1.27 -11.45 33.33
N LEU A 158 2.05 -10.72 32.53
CA LEU A 158 2.55 -9.37 32.89
C LEU A 158 1.40 -8.35 32.97
N LEU A 159 0.47 -8.41 32.02
CA LEU A 159 -0.71 -7.55 32.03
C LEU A 159 -1.58 -7.82 33.28
N LEU A 160 -1.75 -9.09 33.66
CA LEU A 160 -2.55 -9.43 34.85
C LEU A 160 -1.90 -8.90 36.13
N ALA A 161 -0.58 -9.05 36.29
CA ALA A 161 0.14 -8.49 37.44
C ALA A 161 0.09 -6.95 37.49
N GLU A 162 0.16 -6.28 36.33
CA GLU A 162 -0.01 -4.83 36.22
C GLU A 162 -1.41 -4.39 36.67
N LEU A 163 -2.45 -5.09 36.23
CA LEU A 163 -3.83 -4.82 36.61
C LEU A 163 -4.12 -5.11 38.08
N GLU A 164 -3.61 -6.23 38.62
CA GLU A 164 -3.76 -6.58 40.04
C GLU A 164 -3.15 -5.51 40.95
N ARG A 165 -1.95 -5.03 40.63
CA ARG A 165 -1.33 -3.91 41.34
C ARG A 165 -2.18 -2.64 41.25
N TYR A 166 -2.64 -2.30 40.06
CA TYR A 166 -3.48 -1.13 39.85
C TYR A 166 -4.75 -1.18 40.72
N TYR A 167 -5.48 -2.31 40.73
CA TYR A 167 -6.69 -2.45 41.55
C TYR A 167 -6.42 -2.55 43.06
N GLN A 168 -5.21 -2.91 43.48
CA GLN A 168 -4.81 -2.88 44.89
C GLN A 168 -4.39 -1.48 45.37
N GLU A 169 -3.89 -0.63 44.45
CA GLU A 169 -3.42 0.72 44.73
C GLU A 169 -4.55 1.78 44.60
N ILE A 170 -5.71 1.40 44.05
CA ILE A 170 -6.91 2.25 44.02
C ILE A 170 -7.63 2.17 45.38
N PRO A 171 -7.94 3.32 46.03
CA PRO A 171 -8.68 3.37 47.30
C PRO A 171 -10.10 2.81 47.23
#